data_AF-Q0TDT9-F1
#
_entry.id   AF-Q0TDT9-F1
#
_cell.length_a   1.000
_cell.length_b   1.000
_cell.length_c   1.000
_cell.angle_alpha   90.00
_cell.angle_beta   90.00
_cell.angle_gamma   90.00
#
_symmetry.space_group_name_H-M   'P 1'
#
loop_
_entity.id
_entity.type
_entity.pdbx_description
1 polymer ?
#
loop_
_entity_poly.entity_id
_entity_poly.type
_entity_poly.pdbx_seq_one_letter_code
_entity_poly.pdbx_strand_id
1 'polypeptide(L)'
;MRVKFHTTGETIMTQDELKKAVGWAALQYVQPGTIVGVGTGSTAAHFINALGTMKGQIEGAVSSSDASTEKLKSLGIHVFDLNEVDSLGIYVDGADEINGHMQMIKGGGAALTREKIIASVAEKFICIADASKQVDILGKFPLPVEVIPMARSAVARQLVKLGGRPEYRQGVVTDNGNVILDVHGMEILGPDSDGKRHKCDSWRGDCWFVANRGADVALIGTPDGVKTIVK
;
A
#
# COMPACT_ATOMS: atom_id res chain seq x y z
N MET A 1 17.88 21.79 49.36
CA MET A 1 17.87 20.59 48.50
C MET A 1 17.15 20.96 47.20
N ARG A 2 17.88 21.27 46.11
CA ARG A 2 17.27 21.61 44.81
C ARG A 2 16.96 20.31 44.07
N VAL A 3 15.68 19.95 44.00
CA VAL A 3 15.20 18.84 43.17
C VAL A 3 15.29 19.29 41.72
N LYS A 4 16.25 18.75 40.96
CA LYS A 4 16.28 18.86 39.51
C LYS A 4 15.32 17.83 38.94
N PHE A 5 14.14 18.28 38.49
CA PHE A 5 13.28 17.47 37.65
C PHE A 5 13.97 17.29 36.28
N HIS A 6 14.51 16.09 36.03
CA HIS A 6 14.82 15.66 34.66
C HIS A 6 13.53 15.13 34.05
N THR A 7 12.81 15.98 33.33
CA THR A 7 11.84 15.52 32.34
C THR A 7 12.63 15.07 31.12
N THR A 8 12.79 13.77 30.94
CA THR A 8 13.18 13.19 29.65
C THR A 8 12.07 13.52 28.66
N GLY A 9 12.29 14.54 27.83
CA GLY A 9 11.38 14.89 26.75
C GLY A 9 11.45 13.80 25.69
N GLU A 10 10.64 12.76 25.82
CA GLU A 10 10.31 11.87 24.70
C GLU A 10 9.74 12.75 23.59
N THR A 11 10.52 12.90 22.53
CA THR A 11 10.13 13.71 21.38
C THR A 11 9.11 12.89 20.61
N ILE A 12 7.83 13.26 20.70
CA ILE A 12 6.74 12.58 19.99
C ILE A 12 7.01 12.71 18.49
N MET A 13 7.35 11.60 17.83
CA MET A 13 7.54 11.58 16.39
C MET A 13 6.23 11.91 15.67
N THR A 14 6.31 12.78 14.67
CA THR A 14 5.20 13.09 13.78
C THR A 14 4.90 11.91 12.85
N GLN A 15 3.68 11.84 12.32
CA GLN A 15 3.31 10.79 11.37
C GLN A 15 4.20 10.80 10.11
N ASP A 16 4.62 11.98 9.65
CA ASP A 16 5.52 12.08 8.50
C ASP A 16 6.92 11.54 8.81
N GLU A 17 7.45 11.79 10.02
CA GLU A 17 8.72 11.20 10.46
C GLU A 17 8.64 9.68 10.57
N LEU A 18 7.50 9.12 11.01
CA LEU A 18 7.27 7.67 11.01
C LEU A 18 7.25 7.11 9.57
N LYS A 19 6.56 7.78 8.64
CA LYS A 19 6.55 7.41 7.21
C LYS A 19 7.94 7.49 6.59
N LYS A 20 8.71 8.51 6.95
CA LYS A 20 10.10 8.65 6.52
C LYS A 20 10.96 7.50 7.06
N ALA A 21 10.84 7.18 8.35
CA ALA A 21 11.62 6.09 8.96
C ALA A 21 11.41 4.75 8.24
N VAL A 22 10.15 4.38 7.94
CA VAL A 22 9.88 3.13 7.21
C VAL A 22 10.30 3.19 5.73
N GLY A 23 10.16 4.34 5.08
CA GLY A 23 10.62 4.53 3.71
C GLY A 23 12.13 4.33 3.59
N TRP A 24 12.91 4.82 4.55
CA TRP A 24 14.36 4.60 4.59
C TRP A 24 14.74 3.18 5.03
N ALA A 25 14.01 2.60 5.99
CA ALA A 25 14.24 1.22 6.44
C ALA A 25 14.01 0.19 5.33
N ALA A 26 13.13 0.47 4.36
CA ALA A 26 12.92 -0.42 3.22
C ALA A 26 14.13 -0.53 2.28
N LEU A 27 15.06 0.43 2.33
CA LEU A 27 16.26 0.43 1.49
C LEU A 27 17.14 -0.81 1.73
N GLN A 28 17.10 -1.40 2.94
CA GLN A 28 17.84 -2.62 3.26
C GLN A 28 17.40 -3.86 2.45
N TYR A 29 16.21 -3.82 1.86
CA TYR A 29 15.68 -4.91 1.02
C TYR A 29 16.09 -4.75 -0.46
N VAL A 30 16.57 -3.57 -0.87
CA VAL A 30 16.99 -3.29 -2.24
C VAL A 30 18.34 -3.97 -2.50
N GLN A 31 18.38 -4.84 -3.50
CA GLN A 31 19.61 -5.52 -3.93
C GLN A 31 20.28 -4.73 -5.06
N PRO A 32 21.59 -4.49 -5.01
CA PRO A 32 22.32 -3.92 -6.14
C PRO A 32 22.18 -4.76 -7.42
N GLY A 33 22.14 -4.09 -8.58
CA GLY A 33 21.99 -4.73 -9.88
C GLY A 33 20.60 -5.29 -10.16
N THR A 34 19.56 -4.76 -9.50
CA THR A 34 18.17 -5.21 -9.71
C THR A 34 17.23 -4.08 -10.14
N ILE A 35 16.07 -4.47 -10.66
CA ILE A 35 14.92 -3.59 -10.90
C ILE A 35 13.99 -3.65 -9.69
N VAL A 36 13.60 -2.47 -9.17
CA VAL A 36 12.78 -2.35 -7.96
C VAL A 36 11.33 -1.98 -8.33
N GLY A 37 10.35 -2.74 -7.85
CA GLY A 37 8.96 -2.32 -7.91
C GLY A 37 8.68 -1.23 -6.88
N VAL A 38 8.06 -0.13 -7.31
CA VAL A 38 7.81 1.06 -6.47
C VAL A 38 6.34 1.43 -6.44
N GLY A 39 5.82 1.59 -5.23
CA GLY A 39 4.45 1.96 -4.92
C GLY A 39 4.08 3.43 -5.09
N THR A 40 2.90 3.81 -4.58
CA THR A 40 2.34 5.16 -4.70
C THR A 40 1.90 5.73 -3.34
N GLY A 41 1.97 7.06 -3.22
CA GLY A 41 1.46 7.79 -2.06
C GLY A 41 2.57 8.34 -1.15
N SER A 42 2.18 8.99 -0.04
CA SER A 42 3.11 9.77 0.79
C SER A 42 4.24 8.93 1.38
N THR A 43 3.96 7.69 1.78
CA THR A 43 4.98 6.82 2.38
C THR A 43 5.91 6.26 1.31
N ALA A 44 5.38 5.85 0.15
CA ALA A 44 6.18 5.46 -1.00
C ALA A 44 7.08 6.61 -1.49
N ALA A 45 6.63 7.87 -1.43
CA ALA A 45 7.45 9.02 -1.79
C ALA A 45 8.73 9.15 -0.93
N HIS A 46 8.65 8.83 0.37
CA HIS A 46 9.83 8.76 1.24
C HIS A 46 10.77 7.62 0.85
N PHE A 47 10.24 6.46 0.46
CA PHE A 47 11.05 5.37 -0.09
C PHE A 47 11.70 5.77 -1.42
N ILE A 48 11.00 6.44 -2.34
CA ILE A 48 11.58 6.91 -3.61
C ILE A 48 12.74 7.89 -3.34
N ASN A 49 12.59 8.80 -2.38
CA ASN A 49 13.68 9.69 -1.98
C ASN A 49 14.90 8.90 -1.44
N ALA A 50 14.67 7.87 -0.62
CA ALA A 50 15.73 7.00 -0.12
C ALA A 50 16.38 6.19 -1.25
N LEU A 51 15.59 5.64 -2.18
CA LEU A 51 16.05 4.89 -3.34
C LEU A 51 16.93 5.75 -4.27
N GLY A 52 16.67 7.05 -4.35
CA GLY A 52 17.52 8.02 -5.06
C GLY A 52 19.00 8.00 -4.61
N THR A 53 19.28 7.60 -3.37
CA THR A 53 20.66 7.45 -2.86
C THR A 53 21.39 6.23 -3.46
N MET A 54 20.64 5.28 -4.02
CA MET A 54 21.13 4.06 -4.65
C MET A 54 21.01 4.08 -6.18
N LYS A 55 20.71 5.21 -6.82
CA LYS A 55 20.41 5.27 -8.27
C LYS A 55 21.47 4.64 -9.19
N GLY A 56 22.75 4.65 -8.79
CA GLY A 56 23.86 4.06 -9.55
C GLY A 56 24.18 2.61 -9.16
N GLN A 57 23.42 2.03 -8.24
CA GLN A 57 23.57 0.66 -7.75
C GLN A 57 22.42 -0.23 -8.20
N ILE A 58 21.30 0.34 -8.67
CA ILE A 58 20.15 -0.41 -9.23
C ILE A 58 20.09 -0.21 -10.75
N GLU A 59 19.44 -1.12 -11.46
CA GLU A 59 19.22 -0.98 -12.91
C GLU A 59 18.11 0.04 -13.20
N GLY A 60 17.10 0.11 -12.34
CA GLY A 60 15.98 1.03 -12.46
C GLY A 60 14.80 0.61 -11.59
N ALA A 61 13.61 1.05 -11.96
CA ALA A 61 12.37 0.76 -11.24
C ALA A 61 11.18 0.52 -12.18
N VAL A 62 10.20 -0.24 -11.70
CA VAL A 62 8.85 -0.27 -12.28
C VAL A 62 7.91 0.49 -11.34
N SER A 63 7.13 1.41 -11.89
CA SER A 63 6.35 2.39 -11.12
C SER A 63 4.85 2.11 -11.17
N SER A 64 4.17 2.21 -10.02
CA SER A 64 2.72 1.98 -9.90
C SER A 64 1.84 3.19 -10.22
N SER A 65 2.41 4.36 -10.53
CA SER A 65 1.60 5.52 -10.93
C SER A 65 2.40 6.55 -11.73
N ASP A 66 1.69 7.45 -12.40
CA ASP A 66 2.33 8.59 -13.09
C ASP A 66 3.07 9.51 -12.10
N ALA A 67 2.50 9.73 -10.90
CA ALA A 67 3.14 10.52 -9.85
C ALA A 67 4.46 9.89 -9.34
N SER A 68 4.47 8.57 -9.09
CA SER A 68 5.69 7.85 -8.72
C SER A 68 6.72 7.85 -9.86
N THR A 69 6.25 7.75 -11.11
CA THR A 69 7.10 7.80 -12.31
C THR A 69 7.80 9.14 -12.44
N GLU A 70 7.06 10.25 -12.29
CA GLU A 70 7.62 11.60 -12.32
C GLU A 70 8.68 11.77 -11.22
N LYS A 71 8.38 11.31 -10.01
CA LYS A 71 9.30 11.38 -8.87
C LYS A 71 10.59 10.57 -9.12
N LEU A 72 10.49 9.35 -9.61
CA LEU A 72 11.64 8.51 -9.96
C LEU A 72 12.52 9.17 -11.05
N LYS A 73 11.89 9.67 -12.11
CA LYS A 73 12.58 10.38 -13.20
C LYS A 73 13.28 11.64 -12.69
N SER A 74 12.68 12.38 -11.76
CA SER A 74 13.31 13.58 -11.17
C SER A 74 14.61 13.28 -10.39
N LEU A 75 14.79 12.04 -9.93
CA LEU A 75 16.01 11.58 -9.25
C LEU A 75 17.01 10.92 -10.21
N GLY A 76 16.67 10.82 -11.50
CA GLY A 76 17.48 10.16 -12.53
C GLY A 76 17.46 8.64 -12.43
N ILE A 77 16.44 8.04 -11.82
CA ILE A 77 16.22 6.58 -11.84
C ILE A 77 15.49 6.24 -13.14
N HIS A 78 16.03 5.28 -13.90
CA HIS A 78 15.37 4.76 -15.09
C HIS A 78 14.08 4.03 -14.71
N VAL A 79 13.01 4.27 -15.46
CA VAL A 79 11.70 3.66 -15.21
C VAL A 79 11.37 2.75 -16.39
N PHE A 80 11.34 1.45 -16.14
CA PHE A 80 10.93 0.42 -17.09
C PHE A 80 9.41 0.32 -17.14
N ASP A 81 8.87 0.01 -18.32
CA ASP A 81 7.51 -0.49 -18.43
C ASP A 81 7.45 -1.91 -17.85
N LEU A 82 6.34 -2.28 -17.20
CA LEU A 82 6.23 -3.62 -16.62
C LEU A 82 6.30 -4.73 -17.70
N ASN A 83 5.93 -4.44 -18.95
CA ASN A 83 6.06 -5.39 -20.07
C ASN A 83 7.51 -5.64 -20.51
N GLU A 84 8.47 -4.85 -20.02
CA GLU A 84 9.91 -5.03 -20.31
C GLU A 84 10.60 -5.91 -19.25
N VAL A 85 9.86 -6.36 -18.22
CA VAL A 85 10.41 -7.03 -17.04
C VAL A 85 9.69 -8.34 -16.76
N ASP A 86 10.43 -9.45 -16.78
CA ASP A 86 9.86 -10.79 -16.54
C ASP A 86 9.47 -11.03 -15.07
N SER A 87 10.23 -10.46 -14.14
CA SER A 87 9.99 -10.60 -12.69
C SER A 87 10.64 -9.47 -11.89
N LEU A 88 10.13 -9.20 -10.70
CA LEU A 88 10.69 -8.22 -9.76
C LEU A 88 11.10 -8.92 -8.46
N GLY A 89 12.31 -8.67 -7.95
CA GLY A 89 12.72 -9.25 -6.66
C GLY A 89 11.88 -8.70 -5.49
N ILE A 90 11.63 -7.39 -5.50
CA ILE A 90 10.82 -6.73 -4.47
C ILE A 90 9.83 -5.73 -5.10
N TYR A 91 8.69 -5.56 -4.43
CA TYR A 91 7.79 -4.43 -4.58
C TYR A 91 7.65 -3.74 -3.21
N VAL A 92 7.87 -2.43 -3.15
CA VAL A 92 7.79 -1.64 -1.91
C VAL A 92 6.67 -0.63 -2.03
N ASP A 93 5.69 -0.70 -1.13
CA ASP A 93 4.52 0.18 -1.17
C ASP A 93 3.86 0.34 0.20
N GLY A 94 3.02 1.35 0.35
CA GLY A 94 2.22 1.57 1.56
C GLY A 94 0.88 0.83 1.57
N ALA A 95 0.19 0.93 2.70
CA ALA A 95 -1.18 0.47 2.87
C ALA A 95 -2.06 1.51 3.56
N ASP A 96 -3.36 1.45 3.29
CA ASP A 96 -4.36 2.23 4.01
C ASP A 96 -4.73 1.54 5.33
N GLU A 97 -4.79 0.20 5.31
CA GLU A 97 -4.87 -0.67 6.49
C GLU A 97 -4.07 -1.95 6.25
N ILE A 98 -3.51 -2.53 7.32
CA ILE A 98 -2.88 -3.85 7.34
C ILE A 98 -3.27 -4.60 8.62
N ASN A 99 -3.63 -5.88 8.50
CA ASN A 99 -3.98 -6.72 9.65
C ASN A 99 -2.86 -7.69 10.05
N GLY A 100 -3.06 -8.40 11.17
CA GLY A 100 -2.11 -9.38 11.69
C GLY A 100 -1.84 -10.58 10.78
N HIS A 101 -2.66 -10.79 9.74
CA HIS A 101 -2.47 -11.81 8.70
C HIS A 101 -1.78 -11.27 7.44
N MET A 102 -1.20 -10.07 7.51
CA MET A 102 -0.54 -9.38 6.40
C MET A 102 -1.47 -9.07 5.20
N GLN A 103 -2.79 -9.08 5.43
CA GLN A 103 -3.79 -8.66 4.45
C GLN A 103 -3.98 -7.16 4.56
N MET A 104 -4.28 -6.50 3.44
CA MET A 104 -4.31 -5.04 3.38
C MET A 104 -5.51 -4.50 2.63
N ILE A 105 -5.91 -3.28 3.01
CA ILE A 105 -6.62 -2.34 2.15
C ILE A 105 -5.59 -1.36 1.57
N LYS A 106 -5.70 -1.12 0.26
CA LYS A 106 -4.94 -0.14 -0.50
C LYS A 106 -5.90 0.62 -1.43
N GLY A 107 -5.40 1.67 -2.09
CA GLY A 107 -6.14 2.42 -3.10
C GLY A 107 -6.68 3.78 -2.65
N GLY A 108 -6.39 4.20 -1.41
CA GLY A 108 -6.61 5.57 -0.96
C GLY A 108 -5.97 6.60 -1.91
N GLY A 109 -4.79 6.28 -2.45
CA GLY A 109 -4.07 7.09 -3.42
C GLY A 109 -4.50 6.96 -4.89
N ALA A 110 -5.56 6.20 -5.21
CA ALA A 110 -6.11 6.01 -6.56
C ALA A 110 -5.22 5.29 -7.60
N ALA A 111 -4.10 4.69 -7.20
CA ALA A 111 -3.22 3.89 -8.07
C ALA A 111 -3.48 2.36 -7.99
N LEU A 112 -4.60 1.97 -7.37
CA LEU A 112 -4.89 0.63 -6.88
C LEU A 112 -4.71 -0.51 -7.90
N THR A 113 -5.02 -0.28 -9.17
CA THR A 113 -4.90 -1.31 -10.21
C THR A 113 -3.43 -1.57 -10.57
N ARG A 114 -2.67 -0.51 -10.84
CA ARG A 114 -1.24 -0.63 -11.19
C ARG A 114 -0.42 -1.18 -10.03
N GLU A 115 -0.67 -0.70 -8.81
CA GLU A 115 -0.03 -1.22 -7.58
C GLU A 115 -0.20 -2.73 -7.46
N LYS A 116 -1.43 -3.23 -7.69
CA LYS A 116 -1.76 -4.64 -7.59
C LYS A 116 -1.11 -5.49 -8.67
N ILE A 117 -1.06 -4.99 -9.91
CA ILE A 117 -0.41 -5.70 -11.02
C ILE A 117 1.08 -5.85 -10.73
N ILE A 118 1.77 -4.79 -10.32
CA ILE A 118 3.20 -4.85 -9.99
C ILE A 118 3.45 -5.78 -8.78
N ALA A 119 2.61 -5.69 -7.75
CA ALA A 119 2.69 -6.60 -6.61
C ALA A 119 2.55 -8.07 -7.04
N SER A 120 1.74 -8.38 -8.06
CA SER A 120 1.56 -9.74 -8.56
C SER A 120 2.80 -10.30 -9.26
N VAL A 121 3.65 -9.45 -9.84
CA VAL A 121 4.89 -9.82 -10.56
C VAL A 121 6.09 -9.89 -9.61
N ALA A 122 6.05 -9.18 -8.49
CA ALA A 122 7.12 -9.22 -7.50
C ALA A 122 7.22 -10.58 -6.79
N GLU A 123 8.42 -10.97 -6.36
CA GLU A 123 8.64 -12.13 -5.50
C GLU A 123 8.24 -11.78 -4.06
N LYS A 124 8.74 -10.66 -3.53
CA LYS A 124 8.42 -10.18 -2.18
C LYS A 124 7.72 -8.84 -2.21
N PHE A 125 6.62 -8.74 -1.47
CA PHE A 125 5.95 -7.49 -1.18
C PHE A 125 6.33 -6.94 0.20
N ILE A 126 7.01 -5.80 0.22
CA ILE A 126 7.45 -5.09 1.43
C ILE A 126 6.49 -3.92 1.68
N CYS A 127 5.59 -4.09 2.65
CA CYS A 127 4.69 -3.03 3.08
C CYS A 127 5.42 -2.04 4.00
N ILE A 128 5.34 -0.74 3.70
CA ILE A 128 5.85 0.34 4.54
C ILE A 128 4.70 1.20 5.09
N ALA A 129 4.53 1.25 6.41
CA ALA A 129 3.41 1.96 7.02
C ALA A 129 3.75 2.56 8.39
N ASP A 130 3.09 3.64 8.77
CA ASP A 130 3.10 4.10 10.16
C ASP A 130 2.14 3.26 11.02
N ALA A 131 2.33 3.25 12.34
CA ALA A 131 1.58 2.42 13.27
C ALA A 131 0.05 2.60 13.18
N SER A 132 -0.45 3.75 12.72
CA SER A 132 -1.91 3.99 12.59
C SER A 132 -2.59 3.11 11.55
N LYS A 133 -1.81 2.46 10.68
CA LYS A 133 -2.31 1.60 9.60
C LYS A 133 -2.56 0.17 10.06
N GLN A 134 -2.05 -0.23 11.23
CA GLN A 134 -2.30 -1.55 11.79
C GLN A 134 -3.68 -1.61 12.42
N VAL A 135 -4.46 -2.63 12.02
CA VAL A 135 -5.81 -2.88 12.52
C VAL A 135 -6.03 -4.37 12.76
N ASP A 136 -6.92 -4.72 13.68
CA ASP A 136 -7.27 -6.13 13.92
C ASP A 136 -8.14 -6.68 12.77
N ILE A 137 -9.16 -5.91 12.39
CA ILE A 137 -10.12 -6.25 11.32
C ILE A 137 -10.09 -5.14 10.28
N LEU A 138 -9.97 -5.52 9.01
CA LEU A 138 -9.98 -4.60 7.88
C LEU A 138 -11.40 -4.06 7.62
N GLY A 139 -11.50 -2.81 7.17
CA GLY A 139 -12.74 -2.21 6.66
C GLY A 139 -13.18 -0.93 7.39
N LYS A 140 -12.42 -0.47 8.39
CA LYS A 140 -12.63 0.88 8.95
C LYS A 140 -12.24 1.94 7.92
N PHE A 141 -11.13 1.74 7.21
CA PHE A 141 -10.84 2.47 5.99
C PHE A 141 -11.77 1.99 4.86
N PRO A 142 -12.45 2.90 4.13
CA PRO A 142 -13.37 2.52 3.06
C PRO A 142 -12.65 1.74 1.97
N LEU A 143 -13.23 0.63 1.52
CA LEU A 143 -12.59 -0.24 0.55
C LEU A 143 -12.68 0.34 -0.87
N PRO A 144 -11.56 0.74 -1.51
CA PRO A 144 -11.61 1.33 -2.83
C PRO A 144 -11.86 0.28 -3.92
N VAL A 145 -12.76 0.58 -4.84
CA VAL A 145 -13.09 -0.25 -6.01
C VAL A 145 -12.98 0.59 -7.28
N GLU A 146 -12.04 0.25 -8.16
CA GLU A 146 -11.93 0.87 -9.49
C GLU A 146 -12.98 0.28 -10.44
N VAL A 147 -13.72 1.15 -11.12
CA VAL A 147 -14.88 0.77 -11.94
C VAL A 147 -14.85 1.53 -13.27
N ILE A 148 -15.13 0.82 -14.36
CA ILE A 148 -15.37 1.46 -15.67
C ILE A 148 -16.48 2.51 -15.52
N PRO A 149 -16.32 3.76 -15.99
CA PRO A 149 -17.28 4.84 -15.72
C PRO A 149 -18.75 4.51 -16.05
N MET A 150 -19.00 3.83 -17.17
CA MET A 150 -20.36 3.43 -17.57
C MET A 150 -21.03 2.45 -16.58
N ALA A 151 -20.23 1.71 -15.81
CA ALA A 151 -20.69 0.68 -14.88
C ALA A 151 -20.91 1.18 -13.44
N ARG A 152 -20.58 2.45 -13.13
CA ARG A 152 -20.61 3.00 -11.75
C ARG A 152 -21.88 2.63 -10.97
N SER A 153 -23.04 2.92 -11.54
CA SER A 153 -24.33 2.66 -10.86
C SER A 153 -24.68 1.17 -10.80
N ALA A 154 -24.23 0.37 -11.78
CA ALA A 154 -24.45 -1.08 -11.78
C ALA A 154 -23.63 -1.75 -10.67
N VAL A 155 -22.35 -1.41 -10.57
CA VAL A 155 -21.45 -1.92 -9.54
C VAL A 155 -21.88 -1.45 -8.15
N ALA A 156 -22.25 -0.18 -7.98
CA ALA A 156 -22.75 0.34 -6.71
C ALA A 156 -23.93 -0.49 -6.16
N ARG A 157 -24.89 -0.89 -7.01
CA ARG A 157 -26.00 -1.75 -6.57
C ARG A 157 -25.54 -3.13 -6.12
N GLN A 158 -24.52 -3.70 -6.75
CA GLN A 158 -23.98 -4.99 -6.29
C GLN A 158 -23.27 -4.83 -4.95
N LEU A 159 -22.47 -3.77 -4.77
CA LEU A 159 -21.81 -3.47 -3.50
C LEU A 159 -22.80 -3.27 -2.34
N VAL A 160 -23.96 -2.64 -2.59
CA VAL A 160 -25.06 -2.55 -1.61
C VAL A 160 -25.62 -3.91 -1.24
N LYS A 161 -25.83 -4.81 -2.21
CA LYS A 161 -26.30 -6.18 -1.93
C LYS A 161 -25.32 -6.98 -1.08
N LEU A 162 -24.04 -6.66 -1.16
CA LEU A 162 -22.98 -7.25 -0.34
C LEU A 162 -22.92 -6.68 1.09
N GLY A 163 -23.77 -5.70 1.42
CA GLY A 163 -23.82 -5.06 2.74
C GLY A 163 -22.99 -3.79 2.84
N GLY A 164 -22.28 -3.40 1.77
CA GLY A 164 -21.48 -2.18 1.75
C GLY A 164 -22.29 -0.93 1.43
N ARG A 165 -21.75 0.23 1.79
CA ARG A 165 -22.27 1.54 1.38
C ARG A 165 -21.29 2.22 0.43
N PRO A 166 -21.44 2.04 -0.90
CA PRO A 166 -20.52 2.63 -1.87
C PRO A 166 -20.73 4.14 -2.01
N GLU A 167 -19.64 4.88 -1.96
CA GLU A 167 -19.58 6.32 -2.20
C GLU A 167 -18.70 6.60 -3.42
N TYR A 168 -19.20 7.37 -4.39
CA TYR A 168 -18.41 7.71 -5.56
C TYR A 168 -17.37 8.78 -5.19
N ARG A 169 -16.09 8.50 -5.42
CA ARG A 169 -14.99 9.44 -5.22
C ARG A 169 -15.02 10.54 -6.29
N GLN A 170 -15.79 11.59 -6.01
CA GLN A 170 -16.04 12.70 -6.93
C GLN A 170 -14.74 13.38 -7.38
N GLY A 171 -14.66 13.73 -8.67
CA GLY A 171 -13.52 14.45 -9.24
C GLY A 171 -12.24 13.64 -9.40
N VAL A 172 -12.22 12.36 -9.02
CA VAL A 172 -11.06 11.48 -9.19
C VAL A 172 -11.24 10.58 -10.41
N VAL A 173 -10.22 10.58 -11.26
CA VAL A 173 -10.05 9.67 -12.39
C VAL A 173 -8.69 8.99 -12.21
N THR A 174 -8.64 7.66 -12.30
CA THR A 174 -7.39 6.90 -12.16
C THR A 174 -6.49 7.08 -13.39
N ASP A 175 -5.21 6.68 -13.28
CA ASP A 175 -4.28 6.61 -14.41
C ASP A 175 -4.81 5.74 -15.57
N ASN A 176 -5.79 4.87 -15.31
CA ASN A 176 -6.42 4.01 -16.32
C ASN A 176 -7.74 4.59 -16.87
N GLY A 177 -8.09 5.83 -16.52
CA GLY A 177 -9.32 6.50 -16.99
C GLY A 177 -10.61 6.03 -16.29
N ASN A 178 -10.51 5.36 -15.15
CA ASN A 178 -11.65 4.81 -14.43
C ASN A 178 -12.07 5.66 -13.23
N VAL A 179 -13.24 5.34 -12.66
CA VAL A 179 -13.75 5.94 -11.42
C VAL A 179 -13.54 5.02 -10.23
N ILE A 180 -13.59 5.58 -9.01
CA ILE A 180 -13.48 4.79 -7.78
C ILE A 180 -14.79 4.87 -6.98
N LEU A 181 -15.25 3.74 -6.46
CA LEU A 181 -16.25 3.64 -5.40
C LEU A 181 -15.54 3.27 -4.09
N ASP A 182 -15.65 4.13 -3.09
CA ASP A 182 -15.18 3.87 -1.73
C ASP A 182 -16.29 3.18 -0.93
N VAL A 183 -16.08 1.93 -0.53
CA VAL A 183 -17.13 1.12 0.09
C VAL A 183 -17.01 1.14 1.61
N HIS A 184 -17.96 1.81 2.26
CA HIS A 184 -18.02 1.95 3.71
C HIS A 184 -18.82 0.83 4.38
N GLY A 185 -18.63 0.67 5.68
CA GLY A 185 -19.47 -0.19 6.53
C GLY A 185 -19.23 -1.68 6.35
N MET A 186 -18.05 -2.04 5.82
CA MET A 186 -17.64 -3.42 5.65
C MET A 186 -16.84 -3.86 6.87
N GLU A 187 -17.12 -5.05 7.40
CA GLU A 187 -16.19 -5.79 8.27
C GLU A 187 -15.62 -6.93 7.43
N ILE A 188 -14.36 -6.79 7.03
CA ILE A 188 -13.70 -7.71 6.11
C ILE A 188 -12.96 -8.74 6.94
N LEU A 189 -13.73 -9.72 7.41
CA LEU A 189 -13.21 -10.89 8.10
C LEU A 189 -12.50 -11.78 7.08
N GLY A 190 -11.23 -12.11 7.35
CA GLY A 190 -10.49 -13.12 6.60
C GLY A 190 -11.14 -14.50 6.73
N PRO A 191 -10.69 -15.50 5.94
CA PRO A 191 -11.12 -16.88 6.16
C PRO A 191 -10.76 -17.28 7.59
N ASP A 192 -11.70 -17.90 8.30
CA ASP A 192 -11.39 -18.49 9.60
C ASP A 192 -10.41 -19.67 9.44
N SER A 193 -9.79 -20.11 10.54
CA SER A 193 -8.81 -21.21 10.54
C SER A 193 -9.36 -22.53 9.97
N ASP A 194 -10.69 -22.65 9.85
CA ASP A 194 -11.39 -23.82 9.35
C ASP A 194 -11.75 -23.70 7.85
N GLY A 195 -11.31 -22.63 7.18
CA GLY A 195 -11.56 -22.38 5.76
C GLY A 195 -13.03 -22.07 5.43
N LYS A 196 -13.87 -21.78 6.43
CA LYS A 196 -15.24 -21.35 6.22
C LYS A 196 -15.25 -19.88 5.84
N ARG A 197 -16.01 -19.63 4.78
CA ARG A 197 -16.05 -18.35 4.09
C ARG A 197 -17.11 -17.45 4.71
N HIS A 198 -16.71 -16.27 5.20
CA HIS A 198 -17.66 -15.26 5.66
C HIS A 198 -18.37 -14.61 4.46
N LYS A 199 -19.52 -13.96 4.68
CA LYS A 199 -20.32 -13.30 3.62
C LYS A 199 -19.51 -12.40 2.67
N CYS A 200 -18.39 -11.85 3.15
CA CYS A 200 -17.49 -11.01 2.38
C CYS A 200 -16.66 -11.76 1.31
N ASP A 201 -16.56 -13.09 1.34
CA ASP A 201 -15.84 -13.90 0.33
C ASP A 201 -16.46 -13.85 -1.08
N SER A 202 -17.68 -13.33 -1.20
CA SER A 202 -18.32 -13.03 -2.48
C SER A 202 -17.62 -11.88 -3.25
N TRP A 203 -16.67 -11.17 -2.63
CA TRP A 203 -15.81 -10.18 -3.30
C TRP A 203 -14.91 -10.74 -4.40
N ARG A 204 -14.74 -12.08 -4.48
CA ARG A 204 -13.97 -12.74 -5.55
C ARG A 204 -14.48 -12.47 -6.97
N GLY A 205 -15.67 -11.89 -7.13
CA GLY A 205 -16.34 -11.74 -8.42
C GLY A 205 -15.77 -10.69 -9.38
N ASP A 206 -15.12 -9.62 -8.91
CA ASP A 206 -14.49 -8.58 -9.77
C ASP A 206 -13.69 -7.54 -8.95
N CYS A 207 -13.78 -7.58 -7.61
CA CYS A 207 -13.04 -6.69 -6.73
C CYS A 207 -11.98 -7.51 -5.98
N TRP A 208 -10.80 -7.73 -6.60
CA TRP A 208 -9.64 -8.44 -6.00
C TRP A 208 -9.14 -7.81 -4.68
N PHE A 209 -9.72 -6.71 -4.23
CA PHE A 209 -9.27 -6.04 -3.02
C PHE A 209 -9.55 -6.91 -1.79
N VAL A 210 -8.46 -7.22 -1.07
CA VAL A 210 -8.34 -8.08 0.11
C VAL A 210 -8.15 -9.58 -0.17
N ALA A 211 -6.97 -10.08 0.24
CA ALA A 211 -6.64 -11.47 0.63
C ALA A 211 -5.71 -12.31 -0.26
N ASN A 212 -5.77 -12.29 -1.60
CA ASN A 212 -5.00 -13.30 -2.36
C ASN A 212 -3.48 -13.05 -2.40
N ARG A 213 -3.03 -11.79 -2.30
CA ARG A 213 -1.61 -11.44 -2.20
C ARG A 213 -1.37 -10.40 -1.11
N GLY A 214 -1.05 -10.88 0.09
CA GLY A 214 -0.68 -10.06 1.23
C GLY A 214 0.78 -9.56 1.15
N ALA A 215 1.20 -8.84 2.19
CA ALA A 215 2.61 -8.50 2.38
C ALA A 215 3.41 -9.71 2.85
N ASP A 216 4.63 -9.84 2.36
CA ASP A 216 5.59 -10.84 2.84
C ASP A 216 6.37 -10.28 4.04
N VAL A 217 6.61 -8.97 4.02
CA VAL A 217 7.23 -8.21 5.11
C VAL A 217 6.47 -6.91 5.33
N ALA A 218 6.29 -6.50 6.58
CA ALA A 218 5.78 -5.19 6.94
C ALA A 218 6.77 -4.46 7.84
N LEU A 219 7.18 -3.26 7.42
CA LEU A 219 7.96 -2.31 8.19
C LEU A 219 7.03 -1.26 8.77
N ILE A 220 6.90 -1.26 10.09
CA ILE A 220 5.91 -0.46 10.82
C ILE A 220 6.60 0.58 11.66
N GLY A 221 6.39 1.85 11.32
CA GLY A 221 6.97 2.99 12.02
C GLY A 221 6.22 3.24 13.33
N THR A 222 6.90 3.02 14.44
CA THR A 222 6.39 3.30 15.80
C THR A 222 7.26 4.36 16.48
N PRO A 223 6.78 5.02 17.56
CA PRO A 223 7.63 5.92 18.34
C PRO A 223 8.91 5.26 18.87
N ASP A 224 8.90 3.95 19.09
CA ASP A 224 10.06 3.16 19.55
C ASP A 224 11.02 2.75 18.41
N GLY A 225 10.75 3.19 17.17
CA GLY A 225 11.48 2.81 15.97
C GLY A 225 10.68 1.94 15.00
N VAL A 226 11.37 1.38 13.99
CA VAL A 226 10.74 0.56 12.95
C VAL A 226 10.67 -0.91 13.40
N LYS A 227 9.44 -1.42 13.54
CA LYS A 227 9.18 -2.85 13.80
C LYS A 227 9.13 -3.60 12.47
N THR A 228 9.73 -4.77 12.42
CA THR A 228 9.68 -5.66 11.25
C THR A 228 8.78 -6.85 11.57
N ILE A 229 7.77 -7.08 10.74
CA ILE A 229 6.87 -8.23 10.80
C ILE A 229 7.08 -9.04 9.53
N VAL A 230 7.27 -10.35 9.67
CA VAL A 230 7.46 -11.27 8.57
C VAL A 230 6.34 -12.31 8.65
N LYS A 231 5.80 -12.70 7.50
CA LYS A 231 4.75 -13.71 7.39
C LYS A 231 5.23 -15.11 7.81
#